data_AF-A0A816H9F8-F1
#
_entry.id   AF-A0A816H9F8-F1
#
_cell.length_a   1.000
_cell.length_b   1.000
_cell.length_c   1.000
_cell.angle_alpha   90.00
_cell.angle_beta   90.00
_cell.angle_gamma   90.00
#
_symmetry.space_group_name_H-M   'P 1'
#
loop_
_entity.id
_entity.type
_entity.pdbx_description
1 polymer ?
#
loop_
_entity_poly.entity_id
_entity_poly.type
_entity_poly.pdbx_seq_one_letter_code
_entity_poly.pdbx_strand_id
1 'polypeptide(L)'
;MAAIDQFLITSQNARIRQLSSIKNAYRACFSFAIIWWLHGTLWIYYQEMSPITHSCAYPSDTFFIYAVFFMCIILCGAPCLIMVVFGLLANRNIKKTTCLSRLHIDRQLMIVVFIQVLLTLIGLTPYTGYSAYKTITFYFQKTADQRLMDTLVGNITYMFCSVAYG
;
A
#
# COMPACT_ATOMS: atom_id res chain seq x y z
N MET A 1 4.35 -7.81 -5.04
CA MET A 1 5.13 -8.64 -5.99
C MET A 1 5.12 -10.12 -5.62
N ALA A 2 5.26 -10.48 -4.34
CA ALA A 2 5.26 -11.88 -3.89
C ALA A 2 4.04 -12.70 -4.34
N ALA A 3 2.80 -12.18 -4.21
CA ALA A 3 1.62 -12.92 -4.68
C ALA A 3 1.57 -13.15 -6.20
N ILE A 4 2.10 -12.21 -6.99
CA ILE A 4 2.19 -12.36 -8.45
C ILE A 4 3.21 -13.45 -8.78
N ASP A 5 4.40 -13.39 -8.18
CA ASP A 5 5.44 -14.39 -8.38
C ASP A 5 4.95 -15.79 -7.98
N GLN A 6 4.27 -15.89 -6.84
CA GLN A 6 3.68 -17.13 -6.38
C GLN A 6 2.60 -17.69 -7.32
N PHE A 7 1.77 -16.82 -7.93
CA PHE A 7 0.86 -17.23 -8.98
C PHE A 7 1.59 -17.74 -10.24
N LEU A 8 2.65 -17.05 -10.66
CA LEU A 8 3.42 -17.43 -11.85
C LEU A 8 4.10 -18.80 -11.66
N ILE A 9 4.71 -19.04 -10.50
CA ILE A 9 5.38 -20.32 -10.16
C ILE A 9 4.39 -21.47 -10.11
N THR A 10 3.22 -21.25 -9.50
CA THR A 10 2.18 -22.27 -9.33
C THR A 10 1.36 -22.52 -10.60
N SER A 11 1.51 -21.69 -11.63
CA SER A 11 0.78 -21.85 -12.90
C SER A 11 1.16 -23.14 -13.63
N GLN A 12 0.15 -23.86 -14.14
CA GLN A 12 0.35 -25.07 -14.95
C GLN A 12 0.89 -24.76 -16.34
N ASN A 13 0.75 -23.52 -16.82
CA ASN A 13 1.24 -23.13 -18.14
C ASN A 13 2.73 -22.77 -18.08
N ALA A 14 3.56 -23.55 -18.79
CA ALA A 14 5.00 -23.35 -18.85
C ALA A 14 5.42 -21.95 -19.31
N ARG A 15 4.66 -21.32 -20.22
CA ARG A 15 4.95 -19.94 -20.68
C ARG A 15 4.73 -18.92 -19.56
N ILE A 16 3.66 -19.08 -18.78
CA ILE A 16 3.36 -18.22 -17.63
C ILE A 16 4.40 -18.43 -16.52
N ARG A 17 4.83 -19.67 -16.29
CA ARG A 17 5.88 -19.98 -15.32
C ARG A 17 7.24 -19.37 -15.67
N GLN A 18 7.58 -19.30 -16.96
CA GLN A 18 8.81 -18.64 -17.42
C GLN A 18 8.84 -17.13 -17.11
N LEU A 19 7.69 -16.50 -16.88
CA LEU A 19 7.63 -15.09 -16.48
C LEU A 19 8.24 -14.86 -15.08
N SER A 20 8.21 -15.86 -14.19
CA SER A 20 8.86 -15.85 -12.85
C SER A 20 10.39 -16.01 -12.93
N SER A 21 11.00 -15.83 -14.10
CA SER A 21 12.47 -15.86 -14.19
C SER A 21 13.08 -14.73 -13.33
N ILE A 22 14.21 -15.04 -12.67
CA ILE A 22 14.94 -14.08 -11.84
C ILE A 22 15.28 -12.79 -12.61
N LYS A 23 15.57 -12.90 -13.91
CA LYS A 23 15.83 -11.75 -14.80
C LYS A 23 14.61 -10.83 -14.91
N ASN A 24 13.41 -11.39 -15.00
CA ASN A 24 12.17 -10.61 -15.04
C ASN A 24 11.84 -10.01 -13.68
N ALA A 25 12.10 -10.75 -12.59
CA ALA A 25 11.96 -10.22 -11.24
C ALA A 25 12.84 -8.98 -11.04
N TYR A 26 14.12 -9.03 -11.45
CA TYR A 26 15.00 -7.86 -11.40
C TYR A 26 14.50 -6.70 -12.25
N ARG A 27 14.04 -6.96 -13.49
CA ARG A 27 13.47 -5.91 -14.35
C ARG A 27 12.23 -5.26 -13.74
N ALA A 28 11.34 -6.06 -13.14
CA ALA A 28 10.15 -5.57 -12.47
C ALA A 28 10.50 -4.75 -11.21
N CYS A 29 11.38 -5.25 -10.36
CA CYS A 29 11.86 -4.55 -9.17
C CYS A 29 12.54 -3.23 -9.53
N PHE A 30 13.40 -3.22 -10.54
CA PHE A 30 14.09 -2.01 -11.01
C PHE A 30 13.11 -0.97 -11.57
N SER A 31 12.14 -1.40 -12.38
CA SER A 31 11.10 -0.51 -12.90
C SER A 31 10.27 0.10 -11.76
N PHE A 32 9.90 -0.71 -10.77
CA PHE A 32 9.18 -0.24 -9.59
C PHE A 32 10.02 0.75 -8.78
N ALA A 33 11.31 0.46 -8.59
CA ALA A 33 12.22 1.36 -7.89
C ALA A 33 12.30 2.73 -8.59
N ILE A 34 12.43 2.77 -9.91
CA ILE A 34 12.43 4.03 -10.67
C ILE A 34 11.11 4.80 -10.45
N ILE A 35 9.97 4.13 -10.52
CA ILE A 35 8.66 4.77 -10.31
C ILE A 35 8.59 5.38 -8.90
N TRP A 36 9.02 4.65 -7.88
CA TRP A 36 9.05 5.16 -6.50
C TRP A 36 10.04 6.30 -6.30
N TRP A 37 11.20 6.25 -6.95
CA TRP A 37 12.18 7.33 -6.92
C TRP A 37 11.62 8.61 -7.54
N LEU A 38 11.06 8.51 -8.75
CA LEU A 38 10.44 9.65 -9.44
C LEU A 38 9.29 10.24 -8.60
N HIS A 39 8.45 9.38 -8.02
CA HIS A 39 7.37 9.83 -7.16
C HIS A 39 7.88 10.47 -5.86
N GLY A 40 8.92 9.90 -5.25
CA GLY A 40 9.56 10.47 -4.05
C GLY A 40 10.20 11.84 -4.32
N THR A 41 10.76 12.06 -5.51
CA THR A 41 11.30 13.37 -5.91
C THR A 41 10.21 14.45 -5.96
N LEU A 42 9.00 14.12 -6.44
CA LEU A 42 7.87 15.06 -6.41
C LEU A 42 7.55 15.47 -4.96
N TRP A 43 7.61 14.54 -4.02
CA TRP A 43 7.35 14.82 -2.61
C TRP A 43 8.34 15.83 -2.02
N ILE A 44 9.63 15.70 -2.36
CA ILE A 44 10.68 16.60 -1.89
C ILE A 44 10.51 17.99 -2.51
N TYR A 45 10.16 18.06 -3.80
CA TYR A 45 10.04 19.32 -4.52
C TYR A 45 8.86 20.17 -4.05
N TYR A 46 7.71 19.52 -3.76
CA TYR A 46 6.49 20.21 -3.34
C TYR A 46 6.35 20.35 -1.82
N GLN A 47 7.32 19.93 -1.01
CA GLN A 47 7.31 20.23 0.42
C GLN A 47 8.00 21.56 0.67
N GLU A 48 7.24 22.51 1.20
CA GLU A 48 7.77 23.82 1.60
C GLU A 48 7.70 23.97 3.12
N MET A 49 8.68 24.68 3.68
CA MET A 49 8.65 25.05 5.08
C MET A 49 7.72 26.24 5.24
N SER A 50 6.60 26.03 5.94
CA SER A 50 5.64 27.10 6.20
C SER A 50 6.33 28.21 7.00
N PRO A 51 6.34 29.46 6.50
CA PRO A 51 7.00 30.57 7.19
C PRO A 51 6.28 30.96 8.49
N ILE A 52 5.02 30.54 8.67
CA ILE A 52 4.18 30.89 9.83
C ILE A 52 4.31 29.86 10.95
N THR A 53 4.27 28.57 10.60
CA THR A 53 4.25 27.47 11.58
C THR A 53 5.60 26.80 11.76
N HIS A 54 6.60 27.17 10.95
CA HIS A 54 7.92 26.51 10.88
C HIS A 54 7.83 24.98 10.72
N SER A 55 6.74 24.51 10.14
CA SER A 55 6.47 23.09 9.89
C SER A 55 6.46 22.80 8.40
N CYS A 56 6.82 21.58 8.02
CA CYS A 56 6.67 21.12 6.64
C CYS A 56 5.17 20.97 6.33
N ALA A 57 4.71 21.74 5.35
CA ALA A 57 3.33 21.71 4.91
C ALA A 57 3.28 21.62 3.39
N TYR A 58 2.15 21.14 2.86
CA TYR A 58 1.90 21.17 1.43
C TYR A 58 1.51 22.60 1.05
N PRO A 59 2.20 23.22 0.07
CA PRO A 59 1.95 24.61 -0.32
C PRO A 59 0.66 24.76 -1.13
N SER A 60 0.13 23.66 -1.69
CA SER A 60 -1.12 23.67 -2.45
C SER A 60 -2.11 22.60 -1.99
N ASP A 61 -3.38 22.99 -1.89
CA ASP A 61 -4.49 22.07 -1.58
C ASP A 61 -4.61 20.97 -2.64
N THR A 62 -4.31 21.29 -3.90
CA THR A 62 -4.32 20.33 -5.02
C THR A 62 -3.29 19.22 -4.81
N PHE A 63 -2.07 19.56 -4.37
CA PHE A 63 -1.05 18.56 -4.08
C PHE A 63 -1.41 17.72 -2.85
N PHE A 64 -2.05 18.31 -1.84
CA PHE A 64 -2.56 17.56 -0.68
C PHE A 64 -3.63 16.53 -1.10
N ILE A 65 -4.59 16.93 -1.93
CA ILE A 65 -5.61 16.01 -2.48
C ILE A 65 -4.93 14.88 -3.25
N TYR A 66 -4.01 15.21 -4.16
CA TYR A 66 -3.23 14.21 -4.90
C TYR A 66 -2.51 13.23 -3.99
N ALA A 67 -1.80 13.72 -2.98
CA ALA A 67 -1.06 12.91 -2.01
C ALA A 67 -1.97 11.94 -1.27
N VAL A 68 -3.13 12.40 -0.80
CA VAL A 68 -4.10 11.57 -0.08
C VAL A 68 -4.68 10.48 -0.98
N PHE A 69 -5.13 10.82 -2.19
CA PHE A 69 -5.68 9.83 -3.12
C PHE A 69 -4.62 8.83 -3.60
N PHE A 70 -3.41 9.31 -3.91
CA PHE A 70 -2.30 8.45 -4.29
C PHE A 70 -1.98 7.46 -3.17
N MET A 71 -1.87 7.93 -1.92
CA MET A 71 -1.62 7.07 -0.76
C MET A 71 -2.76 6.05 -0.57
N CYS A 72 -4.03 6.47 -0.62
CA CYS A 72 -5.17 5.57 -0.49
C CYS A 72 -5.18 4.48 -1.58
N ILE A 73 -5.03 4.85 -2.85
CA ILE A 73 -5.18 3.92 -3.97
C ILE A 73 -3.94 3.04 -4.12
N ILE A 74 -2.74 3.61 -4.06
CA ILE A 74 -1.51 2.90 -4.42
C ILE A 74 -0.94 2.11 -3.23
N LEU A 75 -1.04 2.61 -1.99
CA LEU A 75 -0.51 1.88 -0.83
C LEU A 75 -1.54 0.95 -0.21
N CYS A 76 -2.83 1.31 -0.25
CA CYS A 76 -3.88 0.51 0.40
C CYS A 76 -4.69 -0.29 -0.62
N GLY A 77 -5.27 0.36 -1.64
CA GLY A 77 -6.18 -0.30 -2.58
C GLY A 77 -5.51 -1.33 -3.49
N ALA A 78 -4.51 -0.90 -4.25
CA ALA A 78 -3.88 -1.72 -5.28
C ALA A 78 -3.17 -2.97 -4.73
N PRO A 79 -2.38 -2.91 -3.64
CA PRO A 79 -1.74 -4.10 -3.10
C PRO A 79 -2.76 -5.13 -2.62
N CYS A 80 -3.87 -4.68 -2.05
CA CYS A 80 -4.92 -5.56 -1.53
C CYS A 80 -5.69 -6.24 -2.65
N LEU A 81 -6.06 -5.50 -3.70
CA LEU A 81 -6.68 -6.09 -4.89
C LEU A 81 -5.75 -7.11 -5.56
N ILE A 82 -4.46 -6.77 -5.73
CA ILE A 82 -3.46 -7.68 -6.28
C ILE A 82 -3.32 -8.93 -5.41
N MET A 83 -3.20 -8.78 -4.09
CA MET A 83 -3.06 -9.91 -3.17
C MET A 83 -4.28 -10.82 -3.17
N VAL A 84 -5.49 -10.26 -3.18
CA VAL A 84 -6.73 -11.04 -3.24
C VAL A 84 -6.82 -11.80 -4.56
N VAL A 85 -6.64 -11.12 -5.69
CA VAL A 85 -6.76 -11.75 -7.02
C VAL A 85 -5.70 -12.82 -7.22
N PHE A 86 -4.42 -12.49 -7.04
CA PHE A 86 -3.33 -13.42 -7.27
C PHE A 86 -3.23 -14.50 -6.19
N GLY A 87 -3.57 -14.20 -4.94
CA GLY A 87 -3.65 -15.17 -3.85
C GLY A 87 -4.74 -16.22 -4.09
N LEU A 88 -5.93 -15.79 -4.55
CA LEU A 88 -7.00 -16.72 -4.93
C LEU A 88 -6.60 -17.60 -6.11
N LEU A 89 -5.97 -17.02 -7.14
CA LEU A 89 -5.50 -17.76 -8.31
C LEU A 89 -4.41 -18.77 -7.93
N ALA A 90 -3.43 -18.37 -7.11
CA ALA A 90 -2.37 -19.25 -6.61
C ALA A 90 -2.97 -20.39 -5.77
N ASN A 91 -3.93 -20.12 -4.88
CA ASN A 91 -4.60 -21.14 -4.09
C ASN A 91 -5.35 -22.17 -4.97
N ARG A 92 -6.02 -21.70 -6.05
CA ARG A 92 -6.65 -22.61 -7.03
C ARG A 92 -5.64 -23.50 -7.75
N ASN A 93 -4.47 -22.98 -8.07
CA ASN A 93 -3.40 -23.74 -8.74
C ASN A 93 -2.72 -24.75 -7.80
N ILE A 94 -2.48 -24.36 -6.55
CA ILE A 94 -1.93 -25.20 -5.47
C ILE A 94 -2.84 -26.41 -5.23
N LYS A 95 -4.16 -26.21 -5.11
CA LYS A 95 -5.13 -27.31 -4.96
C LYS A 95 -5.11 -28.33 -6.10
N LYS A 96 -4.68 -27.92 -7.30
CA LYS A 96 -4.56 -28.80 -8.47
C LYS A 96 -3.20 -29.52 -8.57
N THR A 97 -2.21 -29.11 -7.78
CA THR A 97 -0.83 -29.60 -7.89
C THR A 97 -0.52 -30.57 -6.75
N THR A 98 -0.28 -31.84 -7.06
CA THR A 98 -0.19 -32.96 -6.10
C THR A 98 1.13 -33.07 -5.33
N CYS A 99 2.10 -32.18 -5.55
CA CYS A 99 3.42 -32.26 -4.92
C CYS A 99 3.39 -31.70 -3.50
N LEU A 100 3.17 -32.58 -2.51
CA LEU A 100 2.93 -32.24 -1.10
C LEU A 100 4.08 -31.47 -0.41
N SER A 101 5.35 -31.73 -0.76
CA SER A 101 6.50 -31.12 -0.09
C SER A 101 6.69 -29.63 -0.44
N ARG A 102 6.61 -29.26 -1.73
CA ARG A 102 6.66 -27.86 -2.16
C ARG A 102 5.43 -27.07 -1.73
N LEU A 103 4.28 -27.74 -1.63
CA LEU A 103 3.02 -27.16 -1.19
C LEU A 103 3.12 -26.48 0.18
N HIS A 104 3.86 -27.09 1.11
CA HIS A 104 3.92 -26.60 2.50
C HIS A 104 4.71 -25.29 2.60
N ILE A 105 5.88 -25.21 1.95
CA ILE A 105 6.74 -24.03 1.95
C ILE A 105 6.04 -22.86 1.23
N ASP A 106 5.45 -23.12 0.05
CA ASP A 106 4.73 -22.09 -0.69
C ASP A 106 3.53 -21.58 0.10
N ARG A 107 2.77 -22.48 0.75
CA ARG A 107 1.62 -22.09 1.57
C ARG A 107 2.03 -21.26 2.79
N GLN A 108 3.14 -21.61 3.46
CA GLN A 108 3.65 -20.80 4.57
C GLN A 108 4.05 -19.40 4.10
N LEU A 109 4.78 -19.29 2.98
CA LEU A 109 5.16 -17.99 2.42
C LEU A 109 3.92 -17.14 2.08
N MET A 110 2.89 -17.75 1.49
CA MET A 110 1.63 -17.06 1.19
C MET A 110 0.96 -16.52 2.45
N ILE A 111 0.91 -17.32 3.52
CA ILE A 111 0.30 -16.93 4.80
C ILE A 111 1.07 -15.77 5.43
N VAL A 112 2.41 -15.81 5.43
CA VAL A 112 3.24 -14.73 5.95
C VAL A 112 2.98 -13.43 5.20
N VAL A 113 3.00 -13.46 3.86
CA VAL A 113 2.74 -12.27 3.04
C VAL A 113 1.31 -11.78 3.23
N PHE A 114 0.34 -12.67 3.38
CA PHE A 114 -1.05 -12.30 3.64
C PHE A 114 -1.21 -11.60 5.00
N ILE A 115 -0.62 -12.15 6.05
CA ILE A 115 -0.62 -11.53 7.39
C ILE A 115 0.06 -10.17 7.34
N GLN A 116 1.21 -10.06 6.67
CA GLN A 116 1.90 -8.78 6.52
C GLN A 116 1.00 -7.74 5.86
N VAL A 117 0.34 -8.08 4.75
CA VAL A 117 -0.58 -7.17 4.06
C VAL A 117 -1.79 -6.81 4.93
N LEU A 118 -2.32 -7.75 5.69
CA LEU A 118 -3.45 -7.52 6.59
C LEU A 118 -3.06 -6.59 7.76
N LEU A 119 -1.86 -6.75 8.32
CA LEU A 119 -1.32 -5.85 9.33
C LEU A 119 -1.07 -4.45 8.76
N THR A 120 -0.49 -4.36 7.56
CA THR A 120 -0.30 -3.08 6.85
C THR A 120 -1.64 -2.40 6.56
N LEU A 121 -2.65 -3.15 6.15
CA LEU A 121 -4.02 -2.65 5.97
C LEU A 121 -4.57 -2.08 7.27
N ILE A 122 -4.54 -2.86 8.36
CA ILE A 122 -5.09 -2.44 9.65
C ILE A 122 -4.35 -1.21 10.19
N GLY A 123 -3.03 -1.13 10.00
CA GLY A 123 -2.22 0.01 10.43
C GLY A 123 -2.44 1.28 9.59
N LEU A 124 -2.57 1.15 8.27
CA LEU A 124 -2.65 2.30 7.35
C LEU A 124 -4.08 2.76 7.06
N THR A 125 -5.08 1.87 7.12
CA THR A 125 -6.47 2.20 6.81
C THR A 125 -7.02 3.32 7.70
N PRO A 126 -6.80 3.34 9.03
CA PRO A 126 -7.31 4.42 9.87
C PRO A 126 -6.76 5.79 9.46
N TYR A 127 -5.46 5.87 9.19
CA TYR A 127 -4.80 7.11 8.80
C TYR A 127 -5.21 7.59 7.41
N THR A 128 -5.25 6.69 6.43
CA THR A 128 -5.66 7.00 5.05
C THR A 128 -7.14 7.37 4.99
N GLY A 129 -8.00 6.67 5.72
CA GLY A 129 -9.43 6.98 5.85
C GLY A 129 -9.67 8.34 6.49
N TYR A 130 -8.99 8.65 7.60
CA TYR A 130 -9.07 9.97 8.23
C TYR A 130 -8.57 11.09 7.30
N SER A 131 -7.46 10.87 6.61
CA SER A 131 -6.90 11.83 5.64
C SER A 131 -7.87 12.09 4.48
N ALA A 132 -8.53 11.04 3.97
CA ALA A 132 -9.55 11.17 2.94
C ALA A 132 -10.78 11.94 3.45
N TYR A 133 -11.29 11.60 4.65
CA TYR A 133 -12.38 12.34 5.30
C TYR A 133 -12.03 13.84 5.45
N LYS A 134 -10.83 14.16 5.94
CA LYS A 134 -10.36 15.55 6.08
C LYS A 134 -10.32 16.29 4.75
N THR A 135 -9.89 15.61 3.69
CA THR A 135 -9.79 16.17 2.35
C THR A 135 -11.17 16.46 1.76
N ILE A 136 -12.09 15.51 1.89
CA ILE A 136 -13.48 15.68 1.41
C ILE A 136 -14.19 16.78 2.20
N THR A 137 -13.95 16.85 3.51
CA THR A 137 -14.59 17.82 4.40
C THR A 137 -13.86 19.17 4.49
N PHE A 138 -12.86 19.41 3.65
CA PHE A 138 -12.00 20.59 3.75
C PHE A 138 -12.76 21.91 3.62
N TYR A 139 -13.73 21.99 2.71
CA TYR A 139 -14.54 23.20 2.47
C TYR A 139 -15.75 23.34 3.41
N PHE A 140 -15.98 22.39 4.32
CA PHE A 140 -17.13 22.43 5.22
C PHE A 140 -16.78 23.25 6.47
N GLN A 141 -17.66 24.16 6.87
CA GLN A 141 -17.50 24.90 8.13
C GLN A 141 -17.73 23.96 9.31
N LYS A 142 -16.67 23.72 10.10
CA LYS A 142 -16.71 22.86 11.29
C LYS A 142 -16.87 23.70 12.57
N THR A 143 -17.77 23.26 13.45
CA THR A 143 -17.94 23.83 14.80
C THR A 143 -16.72 23.56 15.69
N ALA A 144 -16.60 24.27 16.82
CA ALA A 144 -15.47 24.10 17.75
C ALA A 144 -15.35 22.66 18.27
N ASP A 145 -16.47 22.03 18.62
CA ASP A 145 -16.50 20.64 19.09
C ASP A 145 -16.05 19.64 18.01
N GLN A 146 -16.46 19.88 16.76
CA GLN A 146 -16.03 19.05 15.62
C GLN A 146 -14.52 19.15 15.38
N ARG A 147 -13.93 20.34 15.56
CA ARG A 147 -12.47 20.52 15.43
C ARG A 147 -11.71 19.77 16.51
N LEU A 148 -12.20 19.80 17.76
CA LEU A 148 -11.61 19.04 18.86
C LEU A 148 -11.65 17.53 18.59
N MET A 149 -12.78 17.01 18.11
CA MET A 149 -12.91 15.61 17.73
C MET A 149 -11.99 15.23 16.58
N ASP A 150 -11.89 16.08 15.55
CA ASP A 150 -10.97 15.87 14.43
C ASP A 150 -9.51 15.82 14.90
N THR A 151 -9.08 16.71 15.80
CA THR A 151 -7.72 16.68 16.36
C THR A 151 -7.46 15.39 17.14
N LEU A 152 -8.42 14.96 17.95
CA LEU A 152 -8.29 13.73 18.75
C LEU A 152 -8.20 12.48 17.85
N VAL A 153 -9.10 12.35 16.87
CA VAL A 153 -9.09 11.26 15.89
C VAL A 153 -7.82 11.29 15.04
N GLY A 154 -7.35 12.48 14.66
CA GLY A 154 -6.10 12.68 13.94
C GLY A 154 -4.89 12.16 14.72
N ASN A 155 -4.78 12.49 16.01
CA ASN A 155 -3.68 12.03 16.85
C ASN A 155 -3.69 10.51 17.04
N ILE A 156 -4.88 9.92 17.28
CA ILE A 156 -5.03 8.46 17.42
C ILE A 156 -4.61 7.76 16.13
N THR A 157 -5.13 8.20 14.98
CA THR A 157 -4.82 7.59 13.68
C THR A 157 -3.35 7.74 13.31
N TYR A 158 -2.70 8.84 13.69
CA TYR A 158 -1.26 9.03 13.51
C TYR A 158 -0.43 8.04 14.35
N MET A 159 -0.85 7.76 15.59
CA MET A 159 -0.18 6.75 16.43
C MET A 159 -0.23 5.35 15.81
N PHE A 160 -1.39 4.95 15.27
CA PHE A 160 -1.52 3.68 14.54
C PHE A 160 -0.57 3.59 13.33
N CYS A 161 -0.43 4.70 12.60
CA CYS A 161 0.49 4.80 11.48
C CYS A 161 1.96 4.65 11.93
N SER A 162 2.36 5.33 13.01
CA SER A 162 3.74 5.24 13.52
C SER A 162 4.13 3.83 13.99
N VAL A 163 3.19 3.07 14.56
CA VAL A 163 3.43 1.68 14.96
C VAL A 163 3.55 0.74 13.76
N ALA A 164 2.93 1.09 12.63
CA ALA A 164 3.04 0.30 11.40
C ALA A 164 4.35 0.53 10.62
N TYR A 165 5.02 1.67 10.85
CA TYR A 165 6.27 2.06 10.17
C TYR A 165 7.52 2.04 11.07
N GLY A 166 7.37 1.87 12.38
CA GLY A 166 8.48 1.72 13.35
C GLY A 166 8.93 0.28 13.51
#